data_AF-A0A922Z6U4-F1
#
_entry.id   AF-A0A922Z6U4-F1
#
_cell.length_a   1.000
_cell.length_b   1.000
_cell.length_c   1.000
_cell.angle_alpha   90.00
_cell.angle_beta   90.00
_cell.angle_gamma   90.00
#
_symmetry.space_group_name_H-M   'P 1'
#
loop_
_entity.id
_entity.type
_entity.pdbx_description
1 polymer ?
#
loop_
_entity_poly.entity_id
_entity_poly.type
_entity_poly.pdbx_seq_one_letter_code
_entity_poly.pdbx_strand_id
1 'polypeptide(L)'
;MARYLREGQLKKDFSAFRTLKNYRWIAAILGSFVLIAITFTIGLLIYQLGPLARWTWLYLLQNPAQPEAQATNLMTAGIKIPLFALIFFPLLALNIPRLAKREEEVFRHRIRSVPQAITKSIKFGFIHAIVGVPIAFCLALIVPGLWFSYVYTKGGTRLSTAWHAIYNYIILTAAFMLLYGLPLLSQVTSPQN
;
A
#
# COMPACT_ATOMS: atom_id res chain seq x y z
N MET A 1 10.43 11.44 -18.45
CA MET A 1 11.46 10.62 -17.76
C MET A 1 12.79 11.36 -17.57
N ALA A 2 13.40 11.91 -18.62
CA ALA A 2 14.74 12.53 -18.55
C ALA A 2 14.88 13.72 -17.58
N ARG A 3 13.85 14.57 -17.46
CA ARG A 3 13.87 15.71 -16.51
C ARG A 3 13.81 15.27 -15.03
N TYR A 4 13.14 14.14 -14.76
CA TYR A 4 13.02 13.56 -13.42
C TYR A 4 14.35 13.04 -12.88
N LEU A 5 15.19 12.50 -13.76
CA LEU A 5 16.54 12.02 -13.44
C LEU A 5 17.56 13.17 -13.35
N ARG A 6 17.41 14.23 -14.16
CA ARG A 6 18.37 15.35 -14.23
C ARG A 6 18.42 16.24 -12.99
N GLU A 7 17.33 16.39 -12.24
CA GLU A 7 17.24 17.37 -11.14
C GLU A 7 17.54 16.80 -9.74
N GLY A 8 18.06 15.57 -9.66
CA GLY A 8 18.29 14.89 -8.37
C GLY A 8 16.99 14.64 -7.59
N GLN A 9 15.84 14.61 -8.27
CA GLN A 9 14.53 14.42 -7.65
C GLN A 9 14.44 13.09 -6.89
N LEU A 10 15.01 12.02 -7.45
CA LEU A 10 15.16 10.74 -6.74
C LEU A 10 15.89 10.90 -5.40
N LYS A 11 17.00 11.65 -5.35
CA LYS A 11 17.70 11.90 -4.09
C LYS A 11 16.82 12.65 -3.08
N LYS A 12 15.97 13.57 -3.55
CA LYS A 12 15.02 14.31 -2.70
C LYS A 12 13.89 13.41 -2.19
N ASP A 13 13.34 12.55 -3.05
CA ASP A 13 12.24 11.64 -2.68
C ASP A 13 12.71 10.61 -1.65
N PHE A 14 13.90 10.05 -1.83
CA PHE A 14 14.53 9.12 -0.88
C PHE A 14 15.12 9.81 0.36
N SER A 15 15.15 11.15 0.41
CA SER A 15 15.72 11.86 1.55
C SER A 15 14.94 11.63 2.85
N ALA A 16 13.69 11.18 2.79
CA ALA A 16 12.88 10.81 3.95
C ALA A 16 13.58 9.74 4.81
N PHE A 17 14.17 8.72 4.19
CA PHE A 17 14.85 7.63 4.91
C PHE A 17 16.02 8.08 5.79
N ARG A 18 16.60 9.25 5.53
CA ARG A 18 17.66 9.82 6.37
C ARG A 18 17.20 10.17 7.79
N THR A 19 15.88 10.17 8.06
CA THR A 19 15.34 10.34 9.43
C THR A 19 15.40 9.07 10.26
N LEU A 20 15.61 7.91 9.64
CA LEU A 20 15.74 6.62 10.31
C LEU A 20 17.21 6.38 10.64
N LYS A 21 17.55 6.44 11.93
CA LYS A 21 18.88 6.10 12.45
C LYS A 21 18.81 4.72 13.11
N ASN A 22 19.75 3.83 12.78
CA ASN A 22 20.00 2.55 13.43
C ASN A 22 18.72 1.80 13.83
N TYR A 23 18.39 1.77 15.13
CA TYR A 23 17.22 1.08 15.69
C TYR A 23 15.88 1.46 15.03
N ARG A 24 15.75 2.68 14.50
CA ARG A 24 14.51 3.13 13.84
C ARG A 24 14.24 2.39 12.54
N TRP A 25 15.27 1.89 11.85
CA TRP A 25 15.08 1.03 10.68
C TRP A 25 14.44 -0.30 11.06
N ILE A 26 15.01 -0.95 12.08
CA ILE A 26 14.49 -2.22 12.59
C ILE A 26 13.06 -2.04 13.09
N ALA A 27 12.82 -1.01 13.90
CA ALA A 27 11.48 -0.68 14.39
C ALA A 27 10.49 -0.38 13.25
N ALA A 28 10.91 0.35 12.21
CA ALA A 28 10.05 0.66 11.07
C ALA A 28 9.70 -0.60 10.25
N ILE A 29 10.67 -1.48 10.01
CA ILE A 29 10.46 -2.73 9.27
C ILE A 29 9.57 -3.68 10.06
N LEU A 30 9.94 -4.02 11.30
CA LEU A 30 9.17 -4.94 12.13
C LEU A 30 7.78 -4.37 12.45
N GLY A 31 7.70 -3.08 12.80
CA GLY A 31 6.43 -2.40 13.03
C GLY A 31 5.54 -2.40 11.80
N SER A 32 6.11 -2.27 10.59
CA SER A 32 5.34 -2.36 9.35
C SER A 32 4.80 -3.76 9.10
N PHE A 33 5.58 -4.83 9.35
CA PHE A 33 5.08 -6.20 9.25
C PHE A 33 3.90 -6.45 10.20
N VAL A 34 4.02 -6.04 11.47
CA VAL A 34 2.94 -6.16 12.45
C VAL A 34 1.71 -5.36 12.00
N LEU A 35 1.92 -4.13 11.53
CA LEU A 35 0.84 -3.26 11.07
C LEU A 35 0.12 -3.83 9.84
N ILE A 36 0.85 -4.40 8.88
CA ILE A 36 0.29 -5.09 7.71
C ILE A 36 -0.55 -6.28 8.19
N ALA A 37 -0.01 -7.12 9.08
CA ALA A 37 -0.73 -8.28 9.60
C ALA A 37 -2.03 -7.88 10.31
N ILE A 38 -2.00 -6.86 11.18
CA ILE A 38 -3.20 -6.34 11.85
C ILE A 38 -4.21 -5.80 10.83
N THR A 39 -3.75 -4.99 9.87
CA THR A 39 -4.61 -4.40 8.83
C THR A 39 -5.28 -5.51 8.01
N PHE A 40 -4.53 -6.53 7.61
CA PHE A 40 -5.03 -7.62 6.80
C PHE A 40 -6.03 -8.48 7.57
N THR A 41 -5.71 -8.84 8.82
CA THR A 41 -6.62 -9.61 9.69
C THR A 41 -7.92 -8.87 9.93
N ILE A 42 -7.88 -7.58 10.29
CA ILE A 42 -9.09 -6.76 10.47
C ILE A 42 -9.89 -6.68 9.16
N GLY A 43 -9.21 -6.45 8.04
CA GLY A 43 -9.84 -6.41 6.72
C GLY A 43 -10.57 -7.71 6.40
N LEU A 44 -9.93 -8.86 6.62
CA LEU A 44 -10.53 -10.18 6.42
C LEU A 44 -11.73 -10.42 7.34
N LEU A 45 -11.64 -10.05 8.63
CA LEU A 45 -12.76 -10.20 9.56
C LEU A 45 -13.97 -9.37 9.13
N ILE A 46 -13.77 -8.10 8.75
CA ILE A 46 -14.84 -7.22 8.25
C ILE A 46 -15.39 -7.76 6.92
N TYR A 47 -14.54 -8.31 6.06
CA TYR A 47 -14.94 -8.90 4.77
C TYR A 47 -15.93 -10.07 4.93
N GLN A 48 -15.94 -10.74 6.08
CA GLN A 48 -16.91 -11.80 6.37
C GLN A 48 -18.31 -11.29 6.73
N LEU A 49 -18.48 -10.00 7.03
CA LEU A 49 -19.76 -9.42 7.45
C LEU A 49 -20.82 -9.34 6.34
N GLY A 50 -20.47 -9.67 5.11
CA GLY A 50 -21.43 -9.83 4.01
C GLY A 50 -21.17 -8.90 2.81
N PRO A 51 -22.13 -8.82 1.87
CA PRO A 51 -21.91 -8.21 0.55
C PRO A 51 -21.47 -6.75 0.59
N LEU A 52 -22.02 -5.93 1.49
CA LEU A 52 -21.64 -4.52 1.63
C LEU A 52 -20.17 -4.35 2.00
N ALA A 53 -19.63 -5.20 2.88
CA ALA A 53 -18.23 -5.15 3.28
C ALA A 53 -17.29 -5.54 2.13
N ARG A 54 -17.73 -6.44 1.26
CA ARG A 54 -16.99 -6.89 0.07
C ARG A 54 -17.10 -5.92 -1.09
N TRP A 55 -18.05 -5.00 -1.05
CA TRP A 55 -18.39 -4.11 -2.16
C TRP A 55 -17.19 -3.24 -2.60
N THR A 56 -17.03 -3.13 -3.92
CA THR A 56 -16.13 -2.21 -4.62
C THR A 56 -16.83 -1.73 -5.88
N TRP A 57 -16.60 -0.48 -6.32
CA TRP A 57 -17.23 0.05 -7.53
C TRP A 57 -16.81 -0.72 -8.79
N LEU A 58 -15.67 -1.42 -8.74
CA LEU A 58 -15.21 -2.29 -9.83
C LEU A 58 -16.21 -3.40 -10.17
N TYR A 59 -17.10 -3.77 -9.24
CA TYR A 59 -18.19 -4.71 -9.52
C TYR A 59 -19.12 -4.21 -10.65
N LEU A 60 -19.25 -2.90 -10.83
CA LEU A 60 -20.06 -2.32 -11.91
C LEU A 60 -19.43 -2.51 -13.30
N LEU A 61 -18.12 -2.79 -13.35
CA LEU A 61 -17.40 -3.04 -14.60
C LEU A 61 -17.30 -4.52 -14.95
N GLN A 62 -17.74 -5.41 -14.06
CA GLN A 62 -17.63 -6.85 -14.25
C GLN A 62 -18.82 -7.39 -15.04
N ASN A 63 -18.56 -8.41 -15.87
CA ASN A 63 -19.62 -9.09 -16.60
C ASN A 63 -20.38 -10.02 -15.62
N PRO A 64 -21.68 -9.78 -15.35
CA PRO A 64 -22.45 -10.59 -14.42
C PRO A 64 -22.62 -12.05 -14.88
N ALA A 65 -22.41 -12.35 -16.17
CA ALA A 65 -22.44 -13.70 -16.71
C ALA A 65 -21.15 -14.51 -16.44
N GLN A 66 -20.11 -13.91 -15.86
CA GLN A 66 -18.84 -14.56 -15.52
C GLN A 66 -18.54 -14.41 -14.02
N PRO A 67 -19.05 -15.31 -13.15
CA PRO A 67 -18.85 -15.23 -11.70
C PRO A 67 -17.38 -15.23 -11.27
N GLU A 68 -16.48 -15.81 -12.05
CA GLU A 68 -15.03 -15.79 -11.79
C GLU A 68 -14.41 -14.39 -11.93
N ALA A 69 -15.11 -13.44 -12.58
CA ALA A 69 -14.71 -12.05 -12.66
C ALA A 69 -14.85 -11.30 -11.31
N GLN A 70 -15.52 -11.89 -10.31
CA GLN A 70 -15.75 -11.32 -8.98
C GLN A 70 -14.47 -10.92 -8.21
N ALA A 71 -13.30 -11.43 -8.61
CA ALA A 71 -12.02 -11.18 -7.95
C ALA A 71 -11.06 -10.23 -8.69
N THR A 72 -11.45 -9.68 -9.85
CA THR A 72 -10.56 -8.79 -10.61
C THR A 72 -10.59 -7.35 -10.09
N ASN A 73 -9.64 -7.04 -9.20
CA ASN A 73 -9.25 -5.68 -8.86
C ASN A 73 -8.55 -5.03 -10.08
N LEU A 74 -8.70 -3.73 -10.31
CA LEU A 74 -8.02 -2.99 -11.38
C LEU A 74 -6.49 -3.17 -11.30
N MET A 75 -5.96 -3.31 -10.08
CA MET A 75 -4.57 -3.65 -9.81
C MET A 75 -4.21 -5.06 -10.29
N THR A 76 -5.10 -6.05 -10.20
CA THR A 76 -4.79 -7.43 -10.64
C THR A 76 -5.04 -7.67 -12.13
N ALA A 77 -5.84 -6.85 -12.80
CA ALA A 77 -6.13 -7.00 -14.24
C ALA A 77 -4.88 -6.76 -15.11
N GLY A 78 -4.19 -5.63 -14.93
CA GLY A 78 -2.95 -5.31 -15.67
C GLY A 78 -1.75 -6.15 -15.23
N ILE A 79 -1.73 -6.55 -13.95
CA ILE A 79 -0.70 -7.42 -13.37
C ILE A 79 -0.90 -8.90 -13.80
N LYS A 80 -1.89 -9.26 -14.62
CA LYS A 80 -1.91 -10.59 -15.27
C LYS A 80 -1.06 -10.65 -16.53
N ILE A 81 -0.58 -9.52 -17.04
CA ILE A 81 0.30 -9.46 -18.21
C ILE A 81 1.75 -9.39 -17.70
N PRO A 82 2.56 -10.46 -17.83
CA PRO A 82 3.87 -10.53 -17.17
C PRO A 82 4.81 -9.39 -17.55
N LEU A 83 4.86 -9.02 -18.83
CA LEU A 83 5.69 -7.91 -19.30
C LEU A 83 5.30 -6.57 -18.66
N PHE A 84 3.99 -6.32 -18.54
CA PHE A 84 3.50 -5.10 -17.90
C PHE A 84 3.88 -5.06 -16.42
N ALA A 85 3.75 -6.18 -15.71
CA ALA A 85 4.16 -6.27 -14.31
C ALA A 85 5.66 -6.05 -14.11
N LEU A 86 6.51 -6.66 -14.95
CA LEU A 86 7.97 -6.49 -14.90
C LEU A 86 8.40 -5.03 -15.06
N ILE A 87 7.61 -4.22 -15.77
CA ILE A 87 7.86 -2.77 -15.92
C ILE A 87 7.20 -1.99 -14.77
N PHE A 88 5.96 -2.35 -14.41
CA PHE A 88 5.16 -1.64 -13.42
C PHE A 88 5.76 -1.71 -12.02
N PHE A 89 6.17 -2.89 -11.54
CA PHE A 89 6.69 -3.06 -10.18
C PHE A 89 7.95 -2.21 -9.93
N PRO A 90 9.00 -2.22 -10.77
CA PRO A 90 10.15 -1.35 -10.61
C PRO A 90 9.81 0.14 -10.68
N LEU A 91 8.95 0.55 -11.63
CA LEU A 91 8.53 1.95 -11.75
C LEU A 91 7.75 2.42 -10.52
N LEU A 92 6.86 1.59 -9.99
CA LEU A 92 6.13 1.87 -8.76
C LEU A 92 7.09 1.93 -7.57
N ALA A 93 8.00 0.97 -7.44
CA ALA A 93 9.03 0.95 -6.40
C ALA A 93 9.81 2.27 -6.36
N LEU A 94 10.29 2.75 -7.50
CA LEU A 94 11.02 4.03 -7.58
C LEU A 94 10.18 5.25 -7.17
N ASN A 95 8.86 5.18 -7.32
CA ASN A 95 7.94 6.28 -6.99
C ASN A 95 7.32 6.17 -5.59
N ILE A 96 7.45 5.03 -4.89
CA ILE A 96 6.87 4.83 -3.55
C ILE A 96 7.19 5.99 -2.59
N PRO A 97 8.46 6.46 -2.44
CA PRO A 97 8.76 7.51 -1.47
C PRO A 97 8.06 8.83 -1.80
N ARG A 98 7.89 9.13 -3.09
CA ARG A 98 7.21 10.33 -3.55
C ARG A 98 5.69 10.24 -3.35
N LEU A 99 5.11 9.08 -3.65
CA LEU A 99 3.68 8.83 -3.43
C LEU A 99 3.35 8.88 -1.94
N ALA A 100 4.11 8.18 -1.10
CA ALA A 100 3.99 8.22 0.35
C ALA A 100 4.10 9.66 0.87
N LYS A 101 5.09 10.44 0.40
CA LYS A 101 5.23 11.84 0.80
C LYS A 101 3.97 12.66 0.50
N ARG A 102 3.41 12.53 -0.70
CA ARG A 102 2.18 13.24 -1.11
C ARG A 102 1.00 12.87 -0.23
N GLU A 103 0.82 11.58 0.04
CA GLU A 103 -0.26 11.11 0.92
C GLU A 103 -0.07 11.64 2.35
N GLU A 104 1.15 11.62 2.87
CA GLU A 104 1.46 12.16 4.20
C GLU A 104 1.23 13.69 4.28
N GLU A 105 1.54 14.43 3.21
CA GLU A 105 1.22 15.87 3.12
C GLU A 105 -0.29 16.13 3.11
N VAL A 106 -1.08 15.31 2.41
CA VAL A 106 -2.54 15.48 2.33
C VAL A 106 -3.23 15.08 3.63
N PHE A 107 -2.84 13.93 4.19
CA PHE A 107 -3.57 13.30 5.28
C PHE A 107 -2.97 13.59 6.66
N ARG A 108 -1.70 13.98 6.80
CA ARG A 108 -1.05 14.14 8.11
C ARG A 108 -0.61 15.56 8.42
N HIS A 109 -0.36 16.37 7.40
CA HIS A 109 0.05 17.75 7.61
C HIS A 109 -0.94 18.51 8.51
N ARG A 110 -0.40 19.21 9.51
CA ARG A 110 -1.12 20.03 10.50
C ARG A 110 -2.04 19.26 11.46
N ILE A 111 -1.88 17.95 11.63
CA ILE A 111 -2.53 17.27 12.75
C ILE A 111 -1.99 17.86 14.07
N ARG A 112 -2.90 18.38 14.91
CA ARG A 112 -2.61 18.95 16.24
C ARG A 112 -3.39 18.29 17.37
N SER A 113 -4.37 17.44 17.06
CA SER A 113 -5.21 16.78 18.07
C SER A 113 -5.63 15.37 17.63
N VAL A 114 -6.02 14.54 18.61
CA VAL A 114 -6.50 13.18 18.38
C VAL A 114 -7.75 13.13 17.47
N PRO A 115 -8.78 13.99 17.66
CA PRO A 115 -9.94 14.00 16.75
C PRO A 115 -9.58 14.30 15.29
N GLN A 116 -8.59 15.18 15.07
CA GLN A 116 -8.08 15.44 13.72
C GLN A 116 -7.39 14.22 13.12
N ALA A 117 -6.57 13.51 13.91
CA ALA A 117 -5.90 12.28 13.49
C ALA A 117 -6.92 11.20 13.09
N ILE A 118 -7.98 11.01 13.88
CA ILE A 118 -9.07 10.08 13.57
C ILE A 118 -9.75 10.46 12.25
N THR A 119 -10.20 11.71 12.13
CA THR A 119 -10.91 12.20 10.94
C THR A 119 -10.08 12.05 9.67
N LYS A 120 -8.79 12.38 9.73
CA LYS A 120 -7.85 12.24 8.61
C LYS A 120 -7.58 10.78 8.27
N SER A 121 -7.53 9.89 9.27
CA SER A 121 -7.32 8.45 9.06
C SER A 121 -8.53 7.76 8.44
N ILE A 122 -9.74 8.18 8.81
CA ILE A 122 -10.98 7.76 8.13
C ILE A 122 -10.94 8.16 6.65
N LYS A 123 -10.64 9.44 6.36
CA LYS A 123 -10.50 9.92 4.97
C LYS A 123 -9.42 9.17 4.20
N PHE A 124 -8.29 8.87 4.84
CA PHE A 124 -7.24 8.05 4.26
C PHE A 124 -7.70 6.62 3.94
N GLY A 125 -8.47 5.97 4.82
CA GLY A 125 -9.01 4.65 4.52
C GLY A 125 -9.94 4.67 3.30
N PHE A 126 -10.93 5.58 3.31
CA PHE A 126 -11.97 5.63 2.27
C PHE A 126 -11.52 6.18 0.91
N ILE A 127 -10.43 6.98 0.83
CA ILE A 127 -9.92 7.41 -0.48
C ILE A 127 -9.49 6.21 -1.34
N HIS A 128 -9.11 5.10 -0.71
CA HIS A 128 -8.71 3.88 -1.41
C HIS A 128 -9.88 3.17 -2.10
N ALA A 129 -11.12 3.48 -1.73
CA ALA A 129 -12.29 3.01 -2.48
C ALA A 129 -12.23 3.51 -3.94
N ILE A 130 -11.64 4.68 -4.22
CA ILE A 130 -11.49 5.23 -5.57
C ILE A 130 -10.65 4.29 -6.46
N VAL A 131 -9.61 3.66 -5.91
CA VAL A 131 -8.78 2.68 -6.64
C VAL A 131 -9.30 1.25 -6.55
N GLY A 132 -10.55 1.09 -6.07
CA GLY A 132 -11.25 -0.19 -6.08
C GLY A 132 -10.96 -1.09 -4.89
N VAL A 133 -10.40 -0.57 -3.79
CA VAL A 133 -10.24 -1.32 -2.54
C VAL A 133 -11.64 -1.59 -1.93
N PRO A 134 -11.95 -2.83 -1.54
CA PRO A 134 -13.23 -3.15 -0.89
C PRO A 134 -13.48 -2.34 0.39
N ILE A 135 -14.74 -2.09 0.72
CA ILE A 135 -15.13 -1.31 1.93
C ILE A 135 -14.49 -1.88 3.20
N ALA A 136 -14.43 -3.21 3.34
CA ALA A 136 -13.80 -3.88 4.47
C ALA A 136 -12.33 -3.44 4.68
N PHE A 137 -11.57 -3.39 3.60
CA PHE A 137 -10.16 -2.97 3.64
C PHE A 137 -10.02 -1.45 3.74
N CYS A 138 -10.96 -0.66 3.22
CA CYS A 138 -11.00 0.79 3.47
C CYS A 138 -11.13 1.09 4.97
N LEU A 139 -11.99 0.35 5.67
CA LEU A 139 -12.12 0.45 7.13
C LEU A 139 -10.85 -0.03 7.85
N ALA A 140 -10.26 -1.15 7.41
CA ALA A 140 -9.02 -1.65 8.00
C ALA A 140 -7.85 -0.66 7.84
N LEU A 141 -7.76 0.05 6.71
CA LEU A 141 -6.73 1.06 6.41
C LEU A 141 -6.79 2.30 7.32
N ILE A 142 -7.85 2.46 8.12
CA ILE A 142 -7.89 3.47 9.20
C ILE A 142 -6.77 3.19 10.22
N VAL A 143 -6.47 1.92 10.50
CA VAL A 143 -5.44 1.50 11.47
C VAL A 143 -4.03 2.00 11.08
N PRO A 144 -3.49 1.69 9.88
CA PRO A 144 -2.23 2.27 9.45
C PRO A 144 -2.31 3.79 9.33
N GLY A 145 -3.47 4.34 8.97
CA GLY A 145 -3.68 5.78 8.96
C GLY A 145 -3.48 6.45 10.32
N LEU A 146 -3.97 5.82 11.39
CA LEU A 146 -3.78 6.27 12.78
C LEU A 146 -2.32 6.08 13.21
N TRP A 147 -1.70 4.96 12.86
CA TRP A 147 -0.29 4.73 13.14
C TRP A 147 0.61 5.78 12.50
N PHE A 148 0.41 6.10 11.22
CA PHE A 148 1.18 7.14 10.54
C PHE A 148 0.90 8.53 11.11
N SER A 149 -0.32 8.80 11.57
CA SER A 149 -0.63 10.02 12.32
C SER A 149 0.14 10.10 13.64
N TYR A 150 0.27 8.98 14.37
CA TYR A 150 1.11 8.90 15.56
C TYR A 150 2.59 9.15 15.22
N VAL A 151 3.14 8.46 14.22
CA VAL A 151 4.53 8.67 13.77
C VAL A 151 4.77 10.12 13.33
N TYR A 152 3.80 10.75 12.66
CA TYR A 152 3.83 12.16 12.30
C TYR A 152 3.98 13.05 13.54
N THR A 153 3.28 12.78 14.64
CA THR A 153 3.45 13.57 15.88
C THR A 153 4.84 13.46 16.49
N LYS A 154 5.61 12.43 16.15
CA LYS A 154 6.98 12.21 16.68
C LYS A 154 8.08 12.79 15.81
N GLY A 155 7.86 13.03 14.53
CA GLY A 155 8.92 13.49 13.61
C GLY A 155 8.45 14.21 12.36
N GLY A 156 7.19 14.66 12.34
CA GLY A 156 6.57 15.35 11.22
C GLY A 156 6.41 14.48 9.97
N THR A 157 6.04 15.14 8.87
CA THR A 157 5.76 14.50 7.58
C THR A 157 6.92 13.66 7.06
N ARG A 158 8.17 14.07 7.32
CA ARG A 158 9.34 13.38 6.80
C ARG A 158 9.53 12.01 7.45
N LEU A 159 9.33 11.91 8.77
CA LEU A 159 9.41 10.62 9.47
C LEU A 159 8.25 9.70 9.08
N SER A 160 7.03 10.23 9.03
CA SER A 160 5.86 9.43 8.65
C SER A 160 5.96 8.95 7.20
N THR A 161 6.51 9.77 6.29
CA THR A 161 6.83 9.37 4.90
C THR A 161 7.78 8.17 4.87
N ALA A 162 8.83 8.15 5.69
CA ALA A 162 9.78 7.04 5.70
C ALA A 162 9.13 5.72 6.16
N TRP A 163 8.30 5.78 7.21
CA TRP A 163 7.56 4.61 7.71
C TRP A 163 6.52 4.12 6.70
N HIS A 164 5.74 5.03 6.12
CA HIS A 164 4.74 4.71 5.12
C HIS A 164 5.39 4.12 3.85
N ALA A 165 6.54 4.64 3.42
CA ALA A 165 7.27 4.07 2.30
C ALA A 165 7.78 2.65 2.59
N ILE A 166 8.29 2.36 3.79
CA ILE A 166 8.69 0.99 4.19
C ILE A 166 7.48 0.04 4.16
N TYR A 167 6.36 0.47 4.75
CA TYR A 167 5.11 -0.27 4.71
C TYR A 167 4.70 -0.62 3.27
N ASN A 168 4.73 0.35 2.35
CA ASN A 168 4.40 0.14 0.95
C ASN A 168 5.41 -0.76 0.22
N TYR A 169 6.71 -0.65 0.51
CA TYR A 169 7.71 -1.55 -0.07
C TYR A 169 7.51 -3.01 0.34
N ILE A 170 7.14 -3.26 1.60
CA ILE A 170 6.86 -4.62 2.07
C ILE A 170 5.63 -5.17 1.33
N ILE A 171 4.55 -4.40 1.23
CA ILE A 171 3.34 -4.81 0.48
C ILE A 171 3.67 -5.07 -0.99
N LEU A 172 4.41 -4.16 -1.65
CA LEU A 172 4.78 -4.30 -3.04
C LEU A 172 5.63 -5.56 -3.28
N THR A 173 6.57 -5.84 -2.39
CA THR A 173 7.44 -7.03 -2.46
C THR A 173 6.63 -8.31 -2.25
N ALA A 174 5.74 -8.34 -1.26
CA ALA A 174 4.86 -9.48 -1.00
C ALA A 174 3.93 -9.74 -2.20
N ALA A 175 3.35 -8.69 -2.79
CA ALA A 175 2.51 -8.81 -3.97
C ALA A 175 3.29 -9.37 -5.17
N PHE A 176 4.51 -8.89 -5.41
CA PHE A 176 5.36 -9.43 -6.47
C PHE A 176 5.69 -10.92 -6.25
N MET A 177 6.07 -11.29 -5.03
CA MET A 177 6.40 -12.68 -4.70
C MET A 177 5.20 -13.62 -4.84
N LEU A 178 4.01 -13.20 -4.40
CA LEU A 178 2.79 -14.01 -4.51
C LEU A 178 2.34 -14.20 -5.96
N LEU A 179 2.45 -13.17 -6.79
CA LEU A 179 1.94 -13.20 -8.17
C LEU A 179 2.94 -13.80 -9.17
N TYR A 180 4.25 -13.67 -8.91
CA TYR A 180 5.30 -14.04 -9.87
C TYR A 180 6.41 -14.89 -9.28
N GLY A 181 6.93 -14.51 -8.10
CA GLY A 181 8.08 -15.19 -7.51
C GLY A 181 7.80 -16.66 -7.19
N LEU A 182 6.74 -16.94 -6.43
CA LEU A 182 6.39 -18.30 -6.01
C LEU A 182 5.95 -19.20 -7.18
N PRO A 183 5.09 -18.76 -8.12
CA PRO A 183 4.77 -19.58 -9.30
C PRO A 183 5.99 -19.90 -10.17
N LEU A 184 6.92 -18.95 -10.35
CA LEU A 184 8.15 -19.19 -11.11
C LEU A 184 9.06 -20.19 -10.39
N LEU A 185 9.24 -20.03 -9.07
CA LEU A 185 10.00 -20.96 -8.26
C LEU A 185 9.43 -22.38 -8.34
N SER A 186 8.10 -22.55 -8.23
CA SER A 186 7.48 -23.86 -8.32
C SER A 186 7.72 -24.52 -9.67
N GLN A 187 7.64 -23.77 -10.79
CA GLN A 187 7.92 -24.29 -12.14
C GLN A 187 9.37 -24.76 -12.30
N VAL A 188 10.34 -24.07 -11.68
CA VAL A 188 11.76 -24.45 -11.75
C VAL A 188 12.07 -25.65 -10.86
N THR A 189 11.38 -25.80 -9.73
CA THR A 189 11.63 -26.90 -8.78
C THR A 189 10.79 -28.15 -9.02
N SER A 190 9.76 -28.09 -9.86
CA SER A 190 8.98 -29.27 -10.24
C SER A 190 9.76 -30.13 -11.24
N PRO A 191 9.96 -31.43 -10.97
CA PRO A 191 10.58 -32.33 -11.93
C PRO A 191 9.75 -32.37 -13.22
N GLN A 192 10.41 -32.19 -14.36
CA GLN A 192 9.78 -32.39 -15.67
C GLN A 192 9.58 -33.89 -15.86
N ASN A 193 8.32 -34.34 -15.71
CA ASN A 193 7.90 -35.68 -16.13
C ASN A 193 7.58 -35.65 -17.62
#